data_AF-A0A356ZZW6-F1
#
_entry.id   AF-A0A356ZZW6-F1
#
_cell.length_a   1.000
_cell.length_b   1.000
_cell.length_c   1.000
_cell.angle_alpha   90.00
_cell.angle_beta   90.00
_cell.angle_gamma   90.00
#
_symmetry.space_group_name_H-M   'P 1'
#
loop_
_entity.id
_entity.type
_entity.pdbx_description
1 polymer ?
#
loop_
_entity_poly.entity_id
_entity_poly.type
_entity_poly.pdbx_seq_one_letter_code
_entity_poly.pdbx_strand_id
1 'polypeptide(L)' 'TNIVVRPATVTITGSQSAISPVNVIYTVPINVSGDTGSVSAAVPLVFPSGVSGLRKQDVSVSVTIAKTG' A
#
# COMPACT_ATOMS: atom_id res chain seq x y z
N THR A 1 12.25 -0.43 12.73
CA THR A 1 10.84 -0.27 12.31
C THR A 1 10.44 -1.46 11.47
N ASN A 2 9.36 -2.15 11.80
CA ASN A 2 8.83 -3.26 11.02
C ASN A 2 7.56 -2.78 10.28
N ILE A 3 7.53 -2.89 8.95
CA ILE A 3 6.39 -2.45 8.13
C ILE A 3 5.73 -3.71 7.57
N VAL A 4 4.45 -3.89 7.91
CA VAL A 4 3.63 -5.02 7.51
C VAL A 4 2.48 -4.50 6.65
N VAL A 5 2.40 -4.96 5.40
CA VAL A 5 1.35 -4.59 4.46
C VAL A 5 0.38 -5.77 4.31
N ARG A 6 -0.91 -5.54 4.52
CA ARG A 6 -1.96 -6.56 4.43
C ARG A 6 -3.16 -6.04 3.60
N PRO A 7 -3.55 -6.74 2.52
CA PRO A 7 -2.94 -7.96 1.98
C PRO A 7 -1.59 -7.67 1.30
N ALA A 8 -0.67 -8.65 1.32
CA ALA A 8 0.61 -8.56 0.61
C ALA A 8 0.48 -8.80 -0.90
N THR A 9 -0.70 -9.23 -1.36
CA THR A 9 -1.00 -9.51 -2.76
C THR A 9 -2.32 -8.84 -3.10
N VAL A 10 -2.36 -8.17 -4.25
CA VAL A 10 -3.54 -7.49 -4.75
C VAL A 10 -3.76 -7.86 -6.21
N THR A 11 -5.02 -7.94 -6.61
CA THR A 11 -5.38 -8.21 -8.01
C THR A 11 -5.71 -6.90 -8.70
N ILE A 12 -5.03 -6.64 -9.81
CA ILE A 12 -5.29 -5.47 -10.66
C ILE A 12 -5.92 -5.91 -11.98
N THR A 13 -6.75 -5.06 -12.57
CA THR A 13 -7.38 -5.31 -13.86
C THR A 13 -7.21 -4.05 -14.72
N GLY A 14 -7.09 -4.21 -16.03
CA GLY A 14 -6.75 -3.10 -16.90
C GLY A 14 -6.42 -3.59 -18.31
N SER A 15 -6.13 -2.66 -19.21
CA SER A 15 -5.65 -3.03 -20.54
C SER A 15 -4.26 -3.65 -20.45
N GLN A 16 -3.93 -4.57 -21.36
CA GLN A 16 -2.59 -5.18 -21.41
C GLN A 16 -1.48 -4.12 -21.51
N SER A 17 -1.73 -3.04 -22.27
CA SER A 17 -0.83 -1.90 -22.40
C SER A 17 -0.59 -1.14 -21.10
N ALA A 18 -1.57 -1.13 -20.19
CA ALA A 18 -1.49 -0.47 -18.90
C ALA A 18 -0.93 -1.38 -17.81
N ILE A 19 -1.12 -2.70 -17.88
CA ILE A 19 -0.59 -3.69 -16.93
C ILE A 19 0.86 -4.06 -17.25
N SER A 20 1.22 -4.22 -18.53
CA SER A 20 2.56 -4.62 -18.97
C SER A 20 3.71 -3.79 -18.35
N PRO A 21 3.61 -2.45 -18.22
CA PRO A 21 4.66 -1.66 -17.57
C PRO A 21 4.61 -1.65 -16.03
N VAL A 22 3.61 -2.29 -15.41
CA VAL A 22 3.43 -2.26 -13.95
C VAL A 22 4.36 -3.25 -13.28
N ASN A 23 5.49 -2.74 -12.81
CA ASN A 23 6.41 -3.50 -11.96
C ASN A 23 6.13 -3.30 -10.47
N VAL A 24 5.61 -2.14 -10.09
CA VAL A 24 5.37 -1.75 -8.69
C VAL A 24 4.08 -0.93 -8.62
N ILE A 25 3.26 -1.17 -7.60
CA ILE A 25 2.12 -0.32 -7.23
C ILE A 25 2.49 0.45 -5.97
N TYR A 26 2.45 1.78 -6.06
CA TYR A 26 2.70 2.64 -4.91
C TYR A 26 1.41 2.85 -4.10
N THR A 27 1.55 2.95 -2.78
CA THR A 27 0.47 3.40 -1.89
C THR A 27 0.60 4.90 -1.64
N VAL A 28 -0.48 5.55 -1.19
CA VAL A 28 -0.37 6.90 -0.64
C VAL A 28 0.54 6.88 0.60
N PRO A 29 1.47 7.85 0.75
CA PRO A 29 2.36 7.91 1.92
C PRO A 29 1.57 8.18 3.20
N ILE A 30 2.01 7.55 4.30
CA ILE A 30 1.51 7.81 5.64
C ILE A 30 2.55 8.58 6.44
N ASN A 31 2.10 9.59 7.17
CA ASN A 31 2.95 10.28 8.12
C ASN A 31 2.90 9.53 9.46
N VAL A 32 4.06 9.07 9.94
CA VAL A 32 4.24 8.41 11.24
C VAL A 32 5.11 9.23 12.19
N SER A 33 5.32 10.52 11.87
CA SER A 33 6.19 11.41 12.65
C SER A 33 5.56 11.71 14.01
N GLY A 34 6.30 11.40 15.08
CA GLY A 34 5.84 11.60 16.46
C GLY A 34 5.17 10.37 17.08
N ASP A 35 4.92 9.32 16.30
CA ASP A 35 4.33 8.10 16.83
C ASP A 35 5.37 7.31 17.64
N THR A 36 4.98 6.92 18.85
CA THR A 36 5.82 6.15 19.78
C THR A 36 5.37 4.68 19.88
N GLY A 37 4.31 4.31 19.16
CA GLY A 37 3.69 3.00 19.16
C GLY A 37 3.45 2.46 17.74
N SER A 38 2.75 1.32 17.66
CA SER A 38 2.40 0.73 16.37
C SER A 38 1.25 1.51 15.72
N VAL A 39 1.44 1.91 14.47
CA VAL A 39 0.45 2.64 13.67
C VAL A 39 -0.16 1.67 12.66
N SER A 40 -1.47 1.68 12.52
CA SER A 40 -2.15 0.96 11.43
C SER A 40 -3.05 1.94 10.69
N ALA A 41 -2.83 2.06 9.38
CA ALA A 41 -3.58 2.95 8.52
C ALA A 41 -4.03 2.20 7.26
N ALA A 42 -5.29 2.40 6.89
CA ALA A 42 -5.79 1.98 5.59
C ALA A 42 -5.30 2.99 4.55
N VAL A 43 -4.49 2.54 3.59
CA VAL A 43 -3.97 3.39 2.52
C VAL A 43 -4.52 2.97 1.17
N PRO A 44 -4.98 3.93 0.36
CA PRO A 44 -5.36 3.64 -1.01
C PRO A 44 -4.11 3.36 -1.86
N LEU A 45 -4.27 2.47 -2.83
CA LEU A 45 -3.30 2.20 -3.87
C LEU A 45 -3.39 3.26 -4.98
N VAL A 46 -2.24 3.68 -5.49
CA VAL A 46 -2.13 4.57 -6.63
C VAL A 46 -2.04 3.72 -7.89
N PHE A 47 -3.14 3.65 -8.65
CA PHE A 47 -3.16 2.92 -9.91
C PHE A 47 -2.67 3.79 -11.07
N PRO A 48 -1.79 3.27 -11.94
CA PRO A 48 -1.42 3.96 -13.17
C PRO A 48 -2.60 4.02 -14.14
N SER A 49 -2.54 4.97 -15.09
CA SER A 49 -3.62 5.21 -16.05
C SER A 49 -3.93 3.95 -16.87
N GLY A 50 -5.22 3.60 -16.96
CA GLY A 50 -5.68 2.40 -17.67
C GLY A 50 -5.70 1.11 -16.83
N VAL A 51 -5.29 1.19 -15.56
CA VAL A 51 -5.49 0.13 -14.57
C VAL A 51 -6.63 0.53 -13.64
N SER A 52 -7.66 -0.32 -13.55
CA SER A 52 -8.73 -0.23 -12.57
C SER A 52 -8.60 -1.40 -11.58
N GLY A 53 -8.31 -1.08 -10.32
CA GLY A 53 -8.37 -2.06 -9.24
C GLY A 53 -9.81 -2.53 -9.07
N LEU A 54 -10.14 -3.73 -9.56
CA LEU A 54 -11.44 -4.33 -9.32
C LEU A 54 -11.56 -4.66 -7.83
N ARG A 55 -12.40 -3.87 -7.17
CA ARG A 55 -12.71 -3.78 -5.73
C ARG A 55 -11.66 -3.00 -4.94
N LYS A 56 -12.10 -1.85 -4.41
CA LYS A 56 -11.46 -1.11 -3.32
C LYS A 56 -11.12 -2.08 -2.18
N GLN A 57 -9.95 -2.70 -2.24
CA GLN A 57 -9.41 -3.43 -1.13
C GLN A 57 -8.43 -2.45 -0.52
N ASP A 58 -8.91 -1.68 0.45
CA ASP A 58 -8.07 -0.77 1.22
C ASP A 58 -6.94 -1.62 1.81
N VAL A 59 -5.71 -1.33 1.39
CA VAL A 59 -4.57 -2.08 1.89
C VAL A 59 -4.27 -1.51 3.27
N SER A 60 -4.36 -2.35 4.29
CA SER A 60 -3.98 -1.98 5.65
C SER A 60 -2.45 -2.06 5.75
N VAL A 61 -1.82 -0.90 5.93
CA VAL A 61 -0.41 -0.81 6.24
C VAL A 61 -0.27 -0.65 7.75
N SER A 62 0.36 -1.63 8.39
CA SER A 62 0.72 -1.60 9.80
C SER A 62 2.22 -1.35 9.94
N VAL A 63 2.58 -0.24 10.56
CA VAL A 63 3.96 0.13 10.89
C VAL A 63 4.17 -0.07 12.38
N THR A 64 4.98 -1.06 12.73
CA THR A 64 5.45 -1.28 14.10
C THR A 64 6.75 -0.50 14.31
N ILE A 65 6.67 0.59 15.07
CA ILE A 65 7.84 1.35 15.52
C ILE A 65 8.41 0.64 16.76
N ALA A 66 9.37 -0.26 16.54
CA ALA A 66 10.13 -0.83 17.64
C ALA A 66 11.04 0.28 18.21
N LYS A 67 10.79 0.68 19.46
CA LYS A 67 11.67 1.58 20.21
C LYS A 67 13.00 0.84 20.39
N THR A 68 14.02 1.24 19.63
CA THR A 68 15.41 0.87 19.96
C THR A 68 15.74 1.57 21.27
N GLY A 69 15.73 0.80 22.35
CA GLY A 69 16.21 1.23 23.66
C GLY A 69 17.71 1.43 23.67
#